data_AF-A0A413SH94-F1
#
_entry.id   AF-A0A413SH94-F1
#
_cell.length_a   1.000
_cell.length_b   1.000
_cell.length_c   1.000
_cell.angle_alpha   90.00
_cell.angle_beta   90.00
_cell.angle_gamma   90.00
#
_symmetry.space_group_name_H-M   'P 1'
#
loop_
_entity.id
_entity.type
_entity.pdbx_description
1 polymer ?
#
loop_
_entity_poly.entity_id
_entity_poly.type
_entity_poly.pdbx_seq_one_letter_code
_entity_poly.pdbx_strand_id
1 'polypeptide(L)'
;MKRNRLISAVCVLSLALSLCAGGCSEKKEEAASDIKTETQKVKKAEKEDINSVHLRDKDTLYADDDETSVVTMYLTVSRGNASENTDHSWSEINSYSVEDYENMGVDRYQVAGLLQVGDENGPTSGNVGYAEEVPNATVQIRGQTSSSNAQKNYKIELKKNKGTWRGQRVINLNKHQGEGMRFRNKMAYDLIKGIPQMMGLRTQFVHLYVKDNTDGSSDAFQDYGLYTQVEQLNKTALKTHGLDSKGQLYKVDFFEFYREEDVIKTTDDPGYNQEVFEERLEIKGDSDHTKLIHMLDAVNDYSIPINQVLEQYFDEENIVYWMAFQILTGNVDTQSRNMYLYSPQNSDTWYFIDWDNDGFFMRSEYGLRGWSDQGSWECGISNYWGNVLFQRCLKSDSFRKELDKAIIEMKDYLSEERLSTMISQYENVVRPYLYSMPDQMNAPLTQSQYDTVAAGIPEEVEKNYELYLESLEKPQPFYIGTPAIQDNALNLNWDVSYDFDAEDITYTVELATDYQFQNVIFRQEGVAVPEVQTSVPAAGQYFVRVRATDSSGKTQDAFDYYATDNGKNYGMKCFYVTADQRIEEDIYEKN
;
A
#
# COMPACT_ATOMS: atom_id res chain seq x y z
N MET A 1 45.96 -43.54 -22.48
CA MET A 1 45.20 -43.13 -23.69
C MET A 1 44.52 -41.80 -23.37
N LYS A 2 44.73 -40.81 -24.25
CA LYS A 2 44.64 -39.33 -24.11
C LYS A 2 43.47 -38.85 -23.20
N ARG A 3 43.61 -38.16 -22.04
CA ARG A 3 44.24 -36.83 -21.68
C ARG A 3 43.85 -35.74 -22.69
N ASN A 4 43.38 -34.53 -22.37
CA ASN A 4 43.45 -33.63 -21.22
C ASN A 4 42.51 -32.42 -21.52
N ARG A 5 41.80 -31.85 -20.53
CA ARG A 5 42.04 -30.52 -19.90
C ARG A 5 42.05 -29.27 -20.81
N LEU A 6 41.08 -28.36 -20.55
CA LEU A 6 41.24 -27.00 -20.00
C LEU A 6 42.12 -25.98 -20.77
N ILE A 7 41.55 -24.80 -21.10
CA ILE A 7 42.00 -23.44 -20.68
C ILE A 7 41.43 -22.34 -21.60
N SER A 8 40.90 -21.30 -20.95
CA SER A 8 40.54 -19.96 -21.46
C SER A 8 41.69 -19.22 -22.15
N ALA A 9 41.40 -18.37 -23.13
CA ALA A 9 42.17 -17.15 -23.34
C ALA A 9 41.37 -16.11 -24.13
N VAL A 10 41.13 -14.99 -23.46
CA VAL A 10 40.79 -13.67 -24.02
C VAL A 10 41.91 -13.20 -24.94
N CYS A 11 41.57 -12.59 -26.09
CA CYS A 11 42.44 -11.62 -26.75
C CYS A 11 41.60 -10.49 -27.34
N VAL A 12 41.88 -9.30 -26.81
CA VAL A 12 41.45 -7.96 -27.22
C VAL A 12 42.35 -7.49 -28.38
N LEU A 13 41.94 -6.39 -29.03
CA LEU A 13 42.65 -5.52 -30.00
C LEU A 13 42.56 -5.97 -31.47
N SER A 14 42.31 -5.10 -32.45
CA SER A 14 42.17 -3.63 -32.48
C SER A 14 41.75 -3.20 -33.89
N LEU A 15 41.04 -2.07 -33.98
CA LEU A 15 40.80 -1.32 -35.21
C LEU A 15 42.12 -0.92 -35.90
N ALA A 16 42.13 -0.96 -37.24
CA ALA A 16 42.80 0.05 -38.06
C ALA A 16 42.15 0.12 -39.45
N LEU A 17 41.52 1.27 -39.73
CA LEU A 17 41.18 1.73 -41.08
C LEU A 17 42.47 2.04 -41.86
N SER A 18 42.49 1.73 -43.15
CA SER A 18 43.15 2.60 -44.15
C SER A 18 42.69 2.26 -45.57
N LEU A 19 42.27 3.31 -46.26
CA LEU A 19 41.75 3.39 -47.62
C LEU A 19 42.86 3.39 -48.70
N CYS A 20 42.38 3.18 -49.94
CA CYS A 20 42.90 3.67 -51.23
C CYS A 20 43.90 2.80 -52.05
N ALA A 21 43.30 2.15 -53.06
CA ALA A 21 43.53 2.34 -54.50
C ALA A 21 44.92 2.10 -55.14
N GLY A 22 44.94 1.18 -56.11
CA GLY A 22 45.73 1.37 -57.34
C GLY A 22 46.48 0.17 -57.92
N GLY A 23 45.84 -0.55 -58.86
CA GLY A 23 46.46 -0.81 -60.17
C GLY A 23 47.14 -2.17 -60.47
N CYS A 24 46.75 -2.71 -61.63
CA CYS A 24 47.45 -3.66 -62.52
C CYS A 24 47.31 -5.19 -62.33
N SER A 25 46.24 -5.72 -62.97
CA SER A 25 46.24 -6.75 -64.03
C SER A 25 46.93 -8.09 -63.78
N GLU A 26 46.12 -9.15 -63.64
CA GLU A 26 46.17 -10.31 -64.55
C GLU A 26 44.88 -11.14 -64.49
N LYS A 27 44.36 -11.51 -65.66
CA LYS A 27 43.09 -12.20 -65.87
C LYS A 27 43.15 -13.65 -65.37
N LYS A 28 42.23 -14.00 -64.47
CA LYS A 28 41.69 -15.37 -64.36
C LYS A 28 40.17 -15.30 -64.47
N GLU A 29 39.63 -16.02 -65.45
CA GLU A 29 38.20 -16.32 -65.54
C GLU A 29 37.82 -17.17 -64.32
N GLU A 30 37.16 -16.56 -63.36
CA GLU A 30 36.41 -17.27 -62.32
C GLU A 30 34.92 -17.03 -62.57
N ALA A 31 34.17 -18.13 -62.52
CA ALA A 31 32.75 -18.21 -62.76
C ALA A 31 31.99 -17.12 -61.99
N ALA A 32 31.17 -16.35 -62.70
CA ALA A 32 30.19 -15.48 -62.07
C ALA A 32 29.18 -16.34 -61.30
N SER A 33 29.43 -16.55 -60.01
CA SER A 33 28.37 -16.88 -59.08
C SER A 33 27.60 -15.57 -58.84
N ASP A 34 26.45 -15.42 -59.48
CA ASP A 34 25.43 -14.46 -59.08
C ASP A 34 24.95 -14.81 -57.66
N ILE A 35 25.72 -14.44 -56.64
CA ILE A 35 25.21 -14.37 -55.28
C ILE A 35 24.41 -13.07 -55.24
N LYS A 36 23.14 -13.15 -55.63
CA LYS A 36 22.14 -12.19 -55.20
C LYS A 36 22.12 -12.22 -53.68
N THR A 37 22.80 -11.28 -53.05
CA THR A 37 22.57 -10.99 -51.64
C THR A 37 21.21 -10.30 -51.56
N GLU A 38 20.14 -11.08 -51.63
CA GLU A 38 18.83 -10.63 -51.19
C GLU A 38 18.96 -10.39 -49.69
N THR A 39 19.31 -9.16 -49.31
CA THR A 39 19.19 -8.70 -47.93
C THR A 39 17.73 -8.89 -47.53
N GLN A 40 17.44 -9.95 -46.76
CA GLN A 40 16.12 -10.16 -46.19
C GLN A 40 15.74 -8.90 -45.43
N LYS A 41 14.67 -8.22 -45.87
CA LYS A 41 14.09 -7.10 -45.15
C LYS A 41 13.47 -7.65 -43.87
N VAL A 42 14.23 -7.59 -42.77
CA VAL A 42 13.70 -7.90 -41.44
C VAL A 42 12.72 -6.79 -41.07
N LYS A 43 11.45 -7.15 -40.84
CA LYS A 43 10.46 -6.23 -40.27
C LYS A 43 10.87 -5.95 -38.82
N LYS A 44 11.23 -4.71 -38.55
CA LYS A 44 11.50 -4.24 -37.18
C LYS A 44 10.19 -3.72 -36.60
N ALA A 45 9.96 -3.99 -35.31
CA ALA A 45 8.90 -3.30 -34.58
C ALA A 45 9.19 -1.79 -34.55
N GLU A 46 8.12 -1.00 -34.43
CA GLU A 46 8.27 0.42 -34.14
C GLU A 46 8.89 0.59 -32.76
N LYS A 47 9.65 1.68 -32.58
CA LYS A 47 10.21 2.02 -31.27
C LYS A 47 9.10 2.68 -30.46
N GLU A 48 8.85 2.16 -29.28
CA GLU A 48 7.96 2.76 -28.30
C GLU A 48 8.65 3.97 -27.63
N ASP A 49 7.86 4.99 -27.29
CA ASP A 49 8.33 6.13 -26.49
C ASP A 49 8.44 5.71 -25.03
N ILE A 50 9.48 6.17 -24.33
CA ILE A 50 9.74 5.74 -22.94
C ILE A 50 8.64 6.17 -21.97
N ASN A 51 7.91 7.25 -22.27
CA ASN A 51 6.82 7.74 -21.43
C ASN A 51 5.47 7.08 -21.76
N SER A 52 5.41 6.26 -22.82
CA SER A 52 4.22 5.49 -23.20
C SER A 52 4.27 4.02 -22.73
N VAL A 53 5.32 3.63 -22.00
CA VAL A 53 5.47 2.25 -21.50
C VAL A 53 4.51 2.04 -20.33
N HIS A 54 3.60 1.08 -20.45
CA HIS A 54 2.72 0.72 -19.35
C HIS A 54 3.41 -0.14 -18.28
N LEU A 55 2.97 -0.05 -17.03
CA LEU A 55 3.41 -0.96 -15.98
C LEU A 55 2.97 -2.38 -16.30
N ARG A 56 3.90 -3.32 -16.33
CA ARG A 56 3.63 -4.76 -16.46
C ARG A 56 4.55 -5.52 -15.51
N ASP A 57 3.96 -6.46 -14.76
CA ASP A 57 4.74 -7.39 -13.96
C ASP A 57 5.35 -8.50 -14.82
N LYS A 58 6.19 -9.33 -14.22
CA LYS A 58 6.92 -10.42 -14.86
C LYS A 58 6.26 -11.77 -14.54
N ASP A 59 5.39 -12.25 -15.43
CA ASP A 59 4.67 -13.53 -15.27
C ASP A 59 5.56 -14.71 -14.86
N THR A 60 6.74 -14.82 -15.48
CA THR A 60 7.70 -15.91 -15.19
C THR A 60 8.22 -15.92 -13.74
N LEU A 61 7.99 -14.85 -12.98
CA LEU A 61 8.34 -14.79 -11.56
C LEU A 61 7.45 -15.70 -10.70
N TYR A 62 6.21 -15.93 -11.14
CA TYR A 62 5.18 -16.68 -10.42
C TYR A 62 4.95 -18.09 -10.99
N ALA A 63 5.70 -18.49 -12.03
CA ALA A 63 5.45 -19.73 -12.77
C ALA A 63 5.55 -21.00 -11.91
N ASP A 64 6.31 -20.95 -10.82
CA ASP A 64 6.53 -22.05 -9.88
C ASP A 64 5.84 -21.81 -8.52
N ASP A 65 4.98 -20.79 -8.40
CA ASP A 65 4.25 -20.51 -7.15
C ASP A 65 3.17 -21.60 -6.92
N ASP A 66 3.14 -22.12 -5.69
CA ASP A 66 2.00 -22.85 -5.14
C ASP A 66 1.37 -21.98 -4.05
N GLU A 67 0.22 -21.38 -4.37
CA GLU A 67 -0.44 -20.42 -3.48
C GLU A 67 -0.94 -21.04 -2.18
N THR A 68 -1.06 -22.37 -2.14
CA THR A 68 -1.50 -23.12 -0.96
C THR A 68 -0.35 -23.72 -0.16
N SER A 69 0.89 -23.58 -0.65
CA SER A 69 2.06 -24.12 0.03
C SER A 69 2.37 -23.37 1.33
N VAL A 70 2.90 -24.10 2.31
CA VAL A 70 3.43 -23.55 3.56
C VAL A 70 4.91 -23.87 3.63
N VAL A 71 5.74 -22.85 3.85
CA VAL A 71 7.19 -23.01 4.06
C VAL A 71 7.49 -22.97 5.56
N THR A 72 8.30 -23.90 6.05
CA THR A 72 8.69 -23.91 7.46
C THR A 72 10.01 -23.13 7.65
N MET A 73 10.00 -22.20 8.60
CA MET A 73 11.17 -21.40 8.99
C MET A 73 11.56 -21.69 10.44
N TYR A 74 12.83 -22.02 10.65
CA TYR A 74 13.44 -22.17 11.98
C TYR A 74 14.32 -20.97 12.26
N LEU A 75 13.99 -20.22 13.30
CA LEU A 75 14.72 -19.04 13.73
C LEU A 75 15.34 -19.28 15.11
N THR A 76 16.66 -19.37 15.18
CA THR A 76 17.37 -19.36 16.47
C THR A 76 17.83 -17.94 16.77
N VAL A 77 17.43 -17.37 17.90
CA VAL A 77 17.79 -16.00 18.30
C VAL A 77 18.78 -15.98 19.45
N SER A 78 19.68 -15.01 19.45
CA SER A 78 20.76 -14.87 20.43
C SER A 78 21.13 -13.39 20.60
N ARG A 79 21.71 -13.03 21.75
CA ARG A 79 22.26 -11.68 21.94
C ARG A 79 23.48 -11.51 21.05
N GLY A 80 23.46 -10.46 20.23
CA GLY A 80 24.53 -10.05 19.35
C GLY A 80 25.40 -8.97 19.96
N ASN A 81 25.59 -7.87 19.24
CA ASN A 81 26.44 -6.75 19.65
C ASN A 81 25.70 -5.41 19.57
N ALA A 82 26.12 -4.48 20.43
CA ALA A 82 25.56 -3.14 20.53
C ALA A 82 25.71 -2.32 19.24
N SER A 83 26.78 -2.51 18.46
CA SER A 83 26.98 -1.75 17.22
C SER A 83 26.00 -2.08 16.10
N GLU A 84 25.39 -3.27 16.14
CA GLU A 84 24.30 -3.67 15.24
C GLU A 84 22.93 -3.54 15.94
N ASN A 85 22.86 -2.98 17.15
CA ASN A 85 21.67 -2.94 18.01
C ASN A 85 21.04 -4.35 18.21
N THR A 86 21.88 -5.39 18.26
CA THR A 86 21.44 -6.80 18.35
C THR A 86 21.66 -7.44 19.72
N ASP A 87 22.16 -6.67 20.69
CA ASP A 87 22.49 -7.12 22.03
C ASP A 87 21.27 -7.26 22.97
N HIS A 88 20.06 -7.10 22.46
CA HIS A 88 18.79 -7.26 23.19
C HIS A 88 18.34 -8.72 23.28
N SER A 89 17.40 -9.00 24.19
CA SER A 89 16.71 -10.29 24.29
C SER A 89 15.48 -10.38 23.41
N TRP A 90 15.04 -11.61 23.17
CA TRP A 90 13.80 -11.87 22.47
C TRP A 90 12.58 -11.31 23.22
N SER A 91 12.60 -11.39 24.56
CA SER A 91 11.56 -10.77 25.40
C SER A 91 11.54 -9.24 25.24
N GLU A 92 12.71 -8.59 25.22
CA GLU A 92 12.79 -7.13 25.05
C GLU A 92 12.18 -6.70 23.72
N ILE A 93 12.56 -7.32 22.58
CA ILE A 93 12.01 -6.89 21.28
C ILE A 93 10.50 -7.11 21.17
N ASN A 94 9.93 -8.09 21.88
CA ASN A 94 8.50 -8.41 21.85
C ASN A 94 7.67 -7.61 22.86
N SER A 95 8.29 -6.85 23.76
CA SER A 95 7.58 -6.11 24.81
C SER A 95 7.10 -4.73 24.35
N TYR A 96 7.81 -4.12 23.41
CA TYR A 96 7.60 -2.71 23.03
C TYR A 96 6.89 -2.59 21.69
N SER A 97 6.04 -1.57 21.56
CA SER A 97 5.48 -1.10 20.30
C SER A 97 6.42 -0.09 19.63
N VAL A 98 6.08 0.37 18.43
CA VAL A 98 6.79 1.46 17.76
C VAL A 98 6.71 2.77 18.54
N GLU A 99 5.53 3.08 19.06
CA GLU A 99 5.28 4.25 19.89
C GLU A 99 6.14 4.23 21.17
N ASP A 100 6.33 3.05 21.77
CA ASP A 100 7.21 2.90 22.93
C ASP A 100 8.66 3.28 22.58
N TYR A 101 9.16 2.85 21.42
CA TYR A 101 10.52 3.18 20.97
C TYR A 101 10.67 4.69 20.68
N GLU A 102 9.66 5.30 20.07
CA GLU A 102 9.63 6.76 19.82
C GLU A 102 9.66 7.54 21.13
N ASN A 103 8.82 7.16 22.10
CA ASN A 103 8.78 7.76 23.44
C ASN A 103 10.10 7.57 24.21
N MET A 104 10.79 6.45 23.99
CA MET A 104 12.11 6.18 24.56
C MET A 104 13.24 6.93 23.84
N GLY A 105 13.00 7.43 22.62
CA GLY A 105 14.01 8.08 21.78
C GLY A 105 15.12 7.12 21.35
N VAL A 106 14.79 5.86 21.06
CA VAL A 106 15.76 4.83 20.63
C VAL A 106 15.30 4.09 19.38
N ASP A 107 16.25 3.54 18.63
CA ASP A 107 15.94 2.64 17.53
C ASP A 107 15.26 1.36 18.03
N ARG A 108 14.39 0.79 17.19
CA ARG A 108 13.77 -0.52 17.46
C ARG A 108 14.84 -1.54 17.79
N TYR A 109 14.68 -2.20 18.93
CA TYR A 109 15.60 -3.22 19.38
C TYR A 109 15.64 -4.40 18.40
N GLN A 110 16.83 -4.96 18.21
CA GLN A 110 17.04 -6.13 17.37
C GLN A 110 17.72 -7.25 18.17
N VAL A 111 17.67 -8.46 17.62
CA VAL A 111 18.46 -9.61 18.08
C VAL A 111 19.25 -10.20 16.91
N ALA A 112 20.33 -10.93 17.22
CA ALA A 112 21.03 -11.73 16.21
C ALA A 112 20.23 -13.02 15.96
N GLY A 113 19.98 -13.34 14.69
CA GLY A 113 19.21 -14.51 14.27
C GLY A 113 20.01 -15.46 13.38
N LEU A 114 19.80 -16.76 13.55
CA LEU A 114 20.11 -17.80 12.58
C LEU A 114 18.77 -18.25 11.97
N LEU A 115 18.49 -17.80 10.75
CA LEU A 115 17.36 -18.26 9.96
C LEU A 115 17.77 -19.48 9.12
N GLN A 116 17.02 -20.57 9.27
CA GLN A 116 17.16 -21.79 8.49
C GLN A 116 15.79 -22.18 7.91
N VAL A 117 15.73 -22.43 6.61
CA VAL A 117 14.48 -22.78 5.92
C VAL A 117 14.42 -24.28 5.62
N GLY A 118 13.24 -24.87 5.74
CA GLY A 118 13.02 -26.28 5.48
C GLY A 118 11.56 -26.67 5.44
N ASP A 119 11.26 -27.83 6.01
CA ASP A 119 9.91 -28.37 6.20
C ASP A 119 9.68 -28.71 7.68
N GLU A 120 8.52 -29.27 8.02
CA GLU A 120 8.16 -29.62 9.41
C GLU A 120 9.14 -30.58 10.12
N ASN A 121 10.03 -31.28 9.39
CA ASN A 121 11.04 -32.16 9.96
C ASN A 121 12.39 -31.47 10.20
N GLY A 122 12.56 -30.22 9.78
CA GLY A 122 13.77 -29.43 9.99
C GLY A 122 14.30 -28.73 8.74
N PRO A 123 15.44 -28.01 8.88
CA PRO A 123 16.12 -27.37 7.75
C PRO A 123 16.54 -28.36 6.67
N THR A 124 16.32 -28.02 5.39
CA THR A 124 16.61 -28.92 4.26
C THR A 124 17.74 -28.42 3.38
N SER A 125 18.48 -29.36 2.77
CA SER A 125 19.65 -29.05 1.94
C SER A 125 19.30 -28.17 0.75
N GLY A 126 20.09 -27.12 0.52
CA GLY A 126 19.90 -26.16 -0.57
C GLY A 126 19.06 -24.94 -0.19
N ASN A 127 18.40 -24.97 0.97
CA ASN A 127 17.72 -23.81 1.53
C ASN A 127 18.66 -22.90 2.34
N VAL A 128 18.23 -21.65 2.54
CA VAL A 128 19.00 -20.66 3.29
C VAL A 128 19.27 -21.14 4.71
N GLY A 129 20.50 -20.92 5.19
CA GLY A 129 20.92 -21.30 6.54
C GLY A 129 21.12 -22.80 6.77
N TYR A 130 20.94 -23.66 5.77
CA TYR A 130 21.20 -25.09 5.93
C TYR A 130 22.66 -25.34 6.35
N ALA A 131 22.84 -26.13 7.41
CA ALA A 131 24.14 -26.44 8.03
C ALA A 131 24.93 -25.24 8.60
N GLU A 132 24.33 -24.04 8.65
CA GLU A 132 24.89 -22.93 9.40
C GLU A 132 24.61 -23.11 10.91
N GLU A 133 25.60 -22.80 11.75
CA GLU A 133 25.50 -22.91 13.21
C GLU A 133 25.61 -21.54 13.91
N VAL A 134 25.87 -20.48 13.15
CA VAL A 134 26.09 -19.11 13.66
C VAL A 134 25.09 -18.13 13.05
N PRO A 135 24.75 -17.03 13.75
CA PRO A 135 23.81 -16.05 13.25
C PRO A 135 24.12 -15.55 11.83
N ASN A 136 23.10 -15.54 10.97
CA ASN A 136 23.15 -15.10 9.58
C ASN A 136 22.21 -13.92 9.27
N ALA A 137 21.44 -13.46 10.26
CA ALA A 137 20.43 -12.42 10.14
C ALA A 137 20.39 -11.50 11.36
N THR A 138 19.72 -10.36 11.23
CA THR A 138 19.15 -9.61 12.36
C THR A 138 17.62 -9.75 12.33
N VAL A 139 17.00 -9.62 13.49
CA VAL A 139 15.54 -9.74 13.65
C VAL A 139 15.03 -8.61 14.51
N GLN A 140 13.96 -7.98 14.07
CA GLN A 140 13.24 -6.94 14.81
C GLN A 140 11.74 -7.05 14.56
N ILE A 141 10.94 -6.41 15.40
CA ILE A 141 9.51 -6.27 15.13
C ILE A 141 9.26 -5.28 13.98
N ARG A 142 8.11 -5.41 13.32
CA ARG A 142 7.68 -4.53 12.23
C ARG A 142 6.19 -4.18 12.32
N GLY A 143 5.76 -3.27 11.47
CA GLY A 143 4.44 -2.63 11.55
C GLY A 143 4.51 -1.33 12.37
N GLN A 144 3.50 -0.49 12.20
CA GLN A 144 3.24 0.72 12.98
C GLN A 144 2.23 0.37 14.07
N THR A 145 0.93 0.52 13.81
CA THR A 145 -0.14 0.13 14.74
C THR A 145 -0.07 -1.34 15.13
N SER A 146 0.20 -2.23 14.17
CA SER A 146 0.28 -3.68 14.42
C SER A 146 1.46 -4.11 15.29
N SER A 147 2.39 -3.20 15.63
CA SER A 147 3.46 -3.47 16.58
C SER A 147 2.98 -3.62 18.02
N SER A 148 1.80 -3.10 18.37
CA SER A 148 1.20 -3.24 19.70
C SER A 148 0.55 -4.61 19.92
N ASN A 149 0.29 -5.37 18.86
CA ASN A 149 -0.32 -6.70 18.93
C ASN A 149 0.49 -7.67 19.80
N ALA A 150 -0.20 -8.60 20.48
CA ALA A 150 0.45 -9.61 21.29
C ALA A 150 1.32 -10.56 20.44
N GLN A 151 0.81 -10.99 19.28
CA GLN A 151 1.56 -11.74 18.29
C GLN A 151 2.23 -10.76 17.31
N LYS A 152 3.55 -10.60 17.45
CA LYS A 152 4.31 -9.61 16.67
C LYS A 152 4.48 -10.03 15.21
N ASN A 153 4.60 -9.01 14.35
CA ASN A 153 5.16 -9.15 13.02
C ASN A 153 6.69 -9.03 13.08
N TYR A 154 7.42 -9.74 12.22
CA TYR A 154 8.89 -9.70 12.22
C TYR A 154 9.46 -9.26 10.88
N LYS A 155 10.51 -8.44 10.95
CA LYS A 155 11.44 -8.21 9.83
C LYS A 155 12.71 -9.00 10.13
N ILE A 156 13.03 -9.96 9.27
CA ILE A 156 14.28 -10.73 9.33
C ILE A 156 15.16 -10.26 8.19
N GLU A 157 16.34 -9.70 8.49
CA GLU A 157 17.30 -9.25 7.48
C GLU A 157 18.54 -10.13 7.46
N LEU A 158 18.70 -10.91 6.39
CA LEU A 158 19.91 -11.69 6.12
C LEU A 158 21.10 -10.76 5.93
N LYS A 159 22.18 -11.01 6.67
CA LYS A 159 23.42 -10.25 6.59
C LYS A 159 24.04 -10.32 5.19
N LYS A 160 24.80 -9.30 4.81
CA LYS A 160 25.51 -9.27 3.52
C LYS A 160 26.36 -10.54 3.36
N ASN A 161 26.32 -11.12 2.16
CA ASN A 161 27.05 -12.35 1.81
C ASN A 161 26.65 -13.61 2.61
N LYS A 162 25.49 -13.62 3.29
CA LYS A 162 24.93 -14.80 3.97
C LYS A 162 23.81 -15.49 3.18
N GLY A 163 23.80 -15.28 1.86
CA GLY A 163 22.79 -15.83 0.96
C GLY A 163 21.54 -14.95 0.88
N THR A 164 20.53 -15.50 0.21
CA THR A 164 19.21 -14.88 -0.01
C THR A 164 18.16 -15.98 0.00
N TRP A 165 16.94 -15.66 0.42
CA TRP A 165 15.80 -16.56 0.29
C TRP A 165 14.92 -16.07 -0.87
N ARG A 166 14.75 -16.90 -1.91
CA ARG A 166 14.04 -16.54 -3.15
C ARG A 166 14.52 -15.20 -3.76
N GLY A 167 15.82 -14.90 -3.65
CA GLY A 167 16.43 -13.65 -4.11
C GLY A 167 16.27 -12.45 -3.17
N GLN A 168 15.61 -12.62 -2.02
CA GLN A 168 15.37 -11.59 -1.01
C GLN A 168 16.37 -11.69 0.15
N ARG A 169 16.80 -10.55 0.68
CA ARG A 169 17.56 -10.46 1.94
C ARG A 169 16.68 -10.08 3.12
N VAL A 170 15.65 -9.29 2.89
CA VAL A 170 14.67 -8.94 3.91
C VAL A 170 13.46 -9.84 3.74
N ILE A 171 13.10 -10.55 4.79
CA ILE A 171 11.92 -11.39 4.89
C ILE A 171 10.98 -10.71 5.89
N ASN A 172 9.89 -10.14 5.40
CA ASN A 172 8.84 -9.60 6.26
C ASN A 172 7.81 -10.68 6.54
N LEU A 173 7.62 -11.03 7.80
CA LEU A 173 6.59 -11.96 8.25
C LEU A 173 5.46 -11.18 8.92
N ASN A 174 4.25 -11.29 8.37
CA ASN A 174 3.03 -10.70 8.87
C ASN A 174 2.19 -11.75 9.58
N LYS A 175 1.71 -11.43 10.77
CA LYS A 175 0.85 -12.28 11.57
C LYS A 175 -0.63 -12.08 11.28
N HIS A 176 -1.00 -10.88 10.82
CA HIS A 176 -2.39 -10.51 10.55
C HIS A 176 -3.31 -10.68 11.76
N GLN A 177 -2.85 -10.32 12.97
CA GLN A 177 -3.63 -10.55 14.19
C GLN A 177 -5.01 -9.86 14.19
N GLY A 178 -5.11 -8.69 13.55
CA GLY A 178 -6.32 -7.86 13.58
C GLY A 178 -7.47 -8.35 12.69
N GLU A 179 -7.19 -9.17 11.68
CA GLU A 179 -8.18 -9.66 10.71
C GLU A 179 -8.45 -11.16 10.88
N GLY A 180 -9.70 -11.56 10.67
CA GLY A 180 -10.18 -12.88 11.04
C GLY A 180 -9.75 -14.03 10.11
N MET A 181 -9.40 -13.74 8.85
CA MET A 181 -9.15 -14.75 7.81
C MET A 181 -7.68 -15.18 7.73
N ARG A 182 -6.74 -14.32 8.16
CA ARG A 182 -5.28 -14.49 8.11
C ARG A 182 -4.67 -14.64 6.70
N PHE A 183 -5.46 -14.56 5.65
CA PHE A 183 -5.02 -14.68 4.26
C PHE A 183 -5.33 -13.47 3.38
N ARG A 184 -6.04 -12.44 3.88
CA ARG A 184 -6.56 -11.32 3.06
C ARG A 184 -5.46 -10.63 2.24
N ASN A 185 -4.38 -10.25 2.92
CA ASN A 185 -3.25 -9.58 2.28
C ASN A 185 -2.59 -10.48 1.21
N LYS A 186 -2.44 -11.79 1.48
CA LYS A 186 -1.92 -12.74 0.49
C LYS A 186 -2.86 -12.85 -0.72
N MET A 187 -4.14 -13.04 -0.47
CA MET A 187 -5.17 -13.16 -1.49
C MET A 187 -5.20 -11.93 -2.40
N ALA A 188 -5.08 -10.72 -1.84
CA ALA A 188 -5.01 -9.49 -2.61
C ALA A 188 -3.84 -9.51 -3.61
N TYR A 189 -2.62 -9.82 -3.14
CA TYR A 189 -1.47 -9.92 -4.04
C TYR A 189 -1.61 -11.03 -5.08
N ASP A 190 -2.18 -12.18 -4.72
CA ASP A 190 -2.39 -13.27 -5.67
C ASP A 190 -3.44 -12.94 -6.74
N LEU A 191 -4.45 -12.11 -6.41
CA LEU A 191 -5.37 -11.53 -7.39
C LEU A 191 -4.67 -10.52 -8.30
N ILE A 192 -3.83 -9.64 -7.74
CA ILE A 192 -3.08 -8.64 -8.50
C ILE A 192 -2.17 -9.29 -9.55
N LYS A 193 -1.59 -10.47 -9.28
CA LYS A 193 -0.80 -11.23 -10.28
C LYS A 193 -1.55 -11.48 -11.59
N GLY A 194 -2.88 -11.55 -11.55
CA GLY A 194 -3.72 -11.78 -12.73
C GLY A 194 -4.26 -10.51 -13.39
N ILE A 195 -3.87 -9.32 -12.92
CA ILE A 195 -4.29 -8.01 -13.46
C ILE A 195 -3.10 -7.37 -14.18
N PRO A 196 -3.05 -7.38 -15.52
CA PRO A 196 -1.88 -6.93 -16.29
C PRO A 196 -1.42 -5.50 -15.98
N GLN A 197 -2.35 -4.62 -15.63
CA GLN A 197 -2.14 -3.18 -15.36
C GLN A 197 -1.52 -2.90 -14.00
N MET A 198 -1.42 -3.92 -13.15
CA MET A 198 -0.93 -3.81 -11.78
C MET A 198 0.29 -4.72 -11.59
N MET A 199 0.99 -4.49 -10.48
CA MET A 199 2.16 -5.27 -10.08
C MET A 199 1.93 -5.82 -8.68
N GLY A 200 2.00 -7.13 -8.54
CA GLY A 200 1.88 -7.81 -7.25
C GLY A 200 3.22 -7.87 -6.52
N LEU A 201 3.19 -8.10 -5.22
CA LEU A 201 4.38 -8.47 -4.45
C LEU A 201 4.32 -9.96 -4.14
N ARG A 202 5.46 -10.65 -4.17
CA ARG A 202 5.48 -12.09 -3.87
C ARG A 202 5.08 -12.34 -2.42
N THR A 203 4.24 -13.35 -2.22
CA THR A 203 3.80 -13.78 -0.89
C THR A 203 3.99 -15.27 -0.68
N GLN A 204 4.05 -15.71 0.57
CA GLN A 204 4.20 -17.11 0.94
C GLN A 204 3.62 -17.35 2.35
N PHE A 205 2.81 -18.38 2.54
CA PHE A 205 2.49 -18.83 3.90
C PHE A 205 3.72 -19.44 4.56
N VAL A 206 3.99 -19.06 5.80
CA VAL A 206 5.16 -19.47 6.57
C VAL A 206 4.72 -20.00 7.92
N HIS A 207 5.14 -21.22 8.25
CA HIS A 207 5.08 -21.73 9.61
C HIS A 207 6.40 -21.40 10.32
N LEU A 208 6.34 -20.62 11.39
CA LEU A 208 7.55 -20.15 12.09
C LEU A 208 7.76 -20.92 13.39
N TYR A 209 8.98 -21.44 13.56
CA TYR A 209 9.47 -21.96 14.82
C TYR A 209 10.61 -21.09 15.35
N VAL A 210 10.59 -20.72 16.63
CA VAL A 210 11.64 -19.88 17.26
C VAL A 210 12.29 -20.59 18.43
N LYS A 211 13.63 -20.60 18.46
CA LYS A 211 14.43 -21.01 19.61
C LYS A 211 15.14 -19.80 20.22
N ASP A 212 14.80 -19.45 21.46
CA ASP A 212 15.37 -18.30 22.16
C ASP A 212 16.57 -18.66 23.03
N ASN A 213 17.77 -18.26 22.60
CA ASN A 213 19.01 -18.43 23.37
C ASN A 213 19.44 -17.11 24.06
N THR A 214 18.61 -16.08 24.10
CA THR A 214 19.00 -14.74 24.58
C THR A 214 19.11 -14.63 26.11
N ASP A 215 18.45 -15.53 26.84
CA ASP A 215 18.48 -15.62 28.30
C ASP A 215 19.04 -16.96 28.82
N GLY A 216 19.47 -17.84 27.90
CA GLY A 216 20.03 -19.16 28.21
C GLY A 216 19.01 -20.19 28.73
N SER A 217 17.71 -19.94 28.56
CA SER A 217 16.64 -20.77 29.13
C SER A 217 16.03 -21.80 28.18
N SER A 218 16.15 -21.63 26.85
CA SER A 218 15.46 -22.50 25.89
C SER A 218 16.37 -23.49 25.17
N ASP A 219 16.10 -24.78 25.34
CA ASP A 219 16.75 -25.85 24.58
C ASP A 219 15.96 -26.26 23.31
N ALA A 220 14.72 -25.80 23.15
CA ALA A 220 13.80 -26.27 22.11
C ALA A 220 13.19 -25.13 21.27
N PHE A 221 12.88 -25.45 20.01
CA PHE A 221 12.07 -24.59 19.16
C PHE A 221 10.62 -24.56 19.68
N GLN A 222 10.05 -23.37 19.75
CA GLN A 222 8.65 -23.11 20.06
C GLN A 222 7.92 -22.79 18.77
N ASP A 223 6.69 -23.27 18.66
CA ASP A 223 5.78 -22.95 17.57
C ASP A 223 5.25 -21.51 17.72
N TYR A 224 5.41 -20.69 16.67
CA TYR A 224 4.93 -19.31 16.60
C TYR A 224 3.72 -19.14 15.66
N GLY A 225 3.22 -20.26 15.12
CA GLY A 225 2.06 -20.35 14.26
C GLY A 225 2.30 -19.86 12.84
N LEU A 226 1.20 -19.54 12.16
CA LEU A 226 1.20 -19.16 10.76
C LEU A 226 1.49 -17.67 10.57
N TYR A 227 2.29 -17.36 9.56
CA TYR A 227 2.57 -16.02 9.07
C TYR A 227 2.36 -15.97 7.56
N THR A 228 2.14 -14.78 7.04
CA THR A 228 2.24 -14.46 5.63
C THR A 228 3.52 -13.68 5.40
N GLN A 229 4.44 -14.24 4.63
CA GLN A 229 5.56 -13.48 4.11
C GLN A 229 5.07 -12.57 2.98
N VAL A 230 5.50 -11.30 2.99
CA VAL A 230 5.26 -10.33 1.91
C VAL A 230 6.59 -9.75 1.46
N GLU A 231 6.86 -9.74 0.16
CA GLU A 231 8.10 -9.20 -0.40
C GLU A 231 8.28 -7.73 -0.04
N GLN A 232 9.49 -7.35 0.32
CA GLN A 232 9.79 -5.93 0.50
C GLN A 232 10.09 -5.29 -0.86
N LEU A 233 9.23 -4.38 -1.29
CA LEU A 233 9.51 -3.57 -2.48
C LEU A 233 10.71 -2.65 -2.22
N ASN A 234 11.78 -2.88 -2.98
CA ASN A 234 13.04 -2.15 -2.94
C ASN A 234 13.75 -2.31 -4.30
N LYS A 235 14.95 -1.76 -4.46
CA LYS A 235 15.74 -1.84 -5.71
C LYS A 235 15.96 -3.27 -6.22
N THR A 236 16.08 -4.25 -5.32
CA THR A 236 16.23 -5.67 -5.70
C THR A 236 14.92 -6.26 -6.19
N ALA A 237 13.80 -5.94 -5.52
CA ALA A 237 12.46 -6.33 -5.98
C ALA A 237 12.16 -5.71 -7.35
N LEU A 238 12.36 -4.39 -7.54
CA LEU A 238 12.19 -3.74 -8.85
C LEU A 238 12.89 -4.53 -9.97
N LYS A 239 14.19 -4.83 -9.78
CA LYS A 239 14.95 -5.65 -10.74
C LYS A 239 14.35 -7.04 -10.96
N THR A 240 13.90 -7.69 -9.89
CA THR A 240 13.35 -9.06 -9.92
C THR A 240 12.09 -9.12 -10.79
N HIS A 241 11.25 -8.11 -10.67
CA HIS A 241 10.04 -7.93 -11.47
C HIS A 241 10.30 -7.27 -12.84
N GLY A 242 11.57 -7.03 -13.22
CA GLY A 242 11.92 -6.49 -14.54
C GLY A 242 11.86 -4.96 -14.66
N LEU A 243 11.64 -4.25 -13.55
CA LEU A 243 11.62 -2.79 -13.48
C LEU A 243 13.02 -2.19 -13.28
N ASP A 244 13.13 -0.87 -13.48
CA ASP A 244 14.38 -0.15 -13.33
C ASP A 244 14.76 0.02 -11.86
N SER A 245 15.72 -0.78 -11.39
CA SER A 245 16.27 -0.73 -10.03
C SER A 245 16.96 0.60 -9.64
N LYS A 246 17.15 1.52 -10.59
CA LYS A 246 17.70 2.86 -10.37
C LYS A 246 16.62 3.96 -10.44
N GLY A 247 15.35 3.58 -10.63
CA GLY A 247 14.25 4.53 -10.63
C GLY A 247 13.98 5.15 -9.26
N GLN A 248 13.10 6.16 -9.28
CA GLN A 248 12.45 6.72 -8.11
C GLN A 248 11.52 5.67 -7.51
N LEU A 249 11.55 5.52 -6.20
CA LEU A 249 10.64 4.63 -5.46
C LEU A 249 10.41 5.21 -4.07
N TYR A 250 9.16 5.57 -3.80
CA TYR A 250 8.72 6.10 -2.51
C TYR A 250 7.63 5.21 -1.94
N LYS A 251 7.75 4.81 -0.68
CA LYS A 251 6.61 4.24 0.06
C LYS A 251 5.79 5.40 0.60
N VAL A 252 4.49 5.42 0.32
CA VAL A 252 3.61 6.46 0.85
C VAL A 252 3.27 6.14 2.31
N ASP A 253 3.48 7.10 3.20
CA ASP A 253 3.13 7.00 4.63
C ASP A 253 1.87 7.80 4.95
N PHE A 254 1.87 9.09 4.63
CA PHE A 254 0.68 9.92 4.52
C PHE A 254 0.93 11.02 3.48
N PHE A 255 0.31 10.91 2.30
CA PHE A 255 0.56 11.84 1.20
C PHE A 255 -0.68 12.07 0.33
N GLU A 256 -1.07 13.34 0.22
CA GLU A 256 -2.26 13.78 -0.54
C GLU A 256 -1.89 14.54 -1.82
N PHE A 257 -0.65 14.39 -2.30
CA PHE A 257 -0.11 15.03 -3.50
C PHE A 257 -0.07 16.57 -3.45
N TYR A 258 -0.12 17.17 -2.26
CA TYR A 258 0.25 18.56 -2.09
C TYR A 258 1.74 18.77 -2.38
N ARG A 259 2.09 19.94 -2.92
CA ARG A 259 3.48 20.26 -3.24
C ARG A 259 4.38 20.38 -2.00
N GLU A 260 3.83 20.83 -0.86
CA GLU A 260 4.53 21.00 0.42
C GLU A 260 5.97 21.54 0.26
N GLU A 261 6.14 22.75 -0.31
CA GLU A 261 7.46 23.32 -0.67
C GLU A 261 8.46 23.43 0.50
N ASP A 262 7.95 23.48 1.74
CA ASP A 262 8.75 23.51 2.95
C ASP A 262 9.26 22.13 3.41
N VAL A 263 8.69 21.05 2.89
CA VAL A 263 9.04 19.66 3.23
C VAL A 263 9.69 18.95 2.04
N ILE A 264 9.06 19.02 0.86
CA ILE A 264 9.49 18.31 -0.35
C ILE A 264 10.47 19.21 -1.10
N LYS A 265 11.76 19.02 -0.86
CA LYS A 265 12.86 19.80 -1.44
C LYS A 265 13.87 18.90 -2.12
N THR A 266 14.74 19.45 -2.97
CA THR A 266 15.89 18.72 -3.48
C THR A 266 16.94 18.50 -2.38
N THR A 267 17.75 17.45 -2.50
CA THR A 267 18.73 17.08 -1.46
C THR A 267 19.89 18.08 -1.29
N ASP A 268 20.08 18.97 -2.25
CA ASP A 268 21.05 20.08 -2.21
C ASP A 268 20.47 21.38 -1.63
N ASP A 269 19.16 21.45 -1.36
CA ASP A 269 18.53 22.58 -0.69
C ASP A 269 18.99 22.65 0.78
N PRO A 270 19.46 23.82 1.28
CA PRO A 270 19.90 23.97 2.67
C PRO A 270 18.83 23.66 3.73
N GLY A 271 17.55 23.74 3.39
CA GLY A 271 16.42 23.42 4.26
C GLY A 271 15.90 21.99 4.12
N TYR A 272 16.53 21.14 3.30
CA TYR A 272 16.14 19.74 3.17
C TYR A 272 16.38 18.99 4.48
N ASN A 273 15.34 18.30 4.96
CA ASN A 273 15.42 17.38 6.08
C ASN A 273 14.80 16.05 5.65
N GLN A 274 15.63 15.00 5.57
CA GLN A 274 15.17 13.68 5.16
C GLN A 274 14.11 13.11 6.12
N GLU A 275 14.27 13.28 7.44
CA GLU A 275 13.33 12.73 8.42
C GLU A 275 11.93 13.33 8.21
N VAL A 276 11.84 14.65 8.06
CA VAL A 276 10.57 15.36 7.80
C VAL A 276 9.99 15.01 6.42
N PHE A 277 10.84 14.77 5.41
CA PHE A 277 10.40 14.29 4.10
C PHE A 277 9.79 12.88 4.20
N GLU A 278 10.45 11.98 4.93
CA GLU A 278 10.05 10.59 5.05
C GLU A 278 8.80 10.38 5.92
N GLU A 279 8.36 11.38 6.68
CA GLU A 279 7.01 11.43 7.28
C GLU A 279 5.88 11.49 6.22
N ARG A 280 6.19 11.80 4.95
CA ARG A 280 5.24 11.74 3.83
C ARG A 280 5.56 10.55 2.93
N LEU A 281 6.82 10.47 2.51
CA LEU A 281 7.30 9.59 1.45
C LEU A 281 8.63 8.95 1.86
N GLU A 282 8.61 7.70 2.31
CA GLU A 282 9.83 6.98 2.68
C GLU A 282 10.65 6.63 1.43
N ILE A 283 11.94 6.99 1.40
CA ILE A 283 12.78 6.89 0.21
C ILE A 283 13.33 5.46 0.08
N LYS A 284 12.90 4.72 -0.94
CA LYS A 284 13.34 3.34 -1.21
C LYS A 284 14.20 3.21 -2.48
N GLY A 285 14.15 4.22 -3.33
CA GLY A 285 14.77 4.25 -4.65
C GLY A 285 15.93 5.23 -4.74
N ASP A 286 16.00 5.91 -5.87
CA ASP A 286 16.82 7.09 -6.07
C ASP A 286 16.34 8.26 -5.17
N SER A 287 17.25 9.18 -4.83
CA SER A 287 16.99 10.32 -3.92
C SER A 287 17.07 11.68 -4.62
N ASP A 288 17.08 11.72 -5.95
CA ASP A 288 16.88 12.94 -6.72
C ASP A 288 15.38 13.27 -6.81
N HIS A 289 14.92 14.17 -5.94
CA HIS A 289 13.52 14.56 -5.84
C HIS A 289 13.04 15.50 -6.97
N THR A 290 13.89 15.87 -7.93
CA THR A 290 13.55 16.85 -8.98
C THR A 290 12.32 16.44 -9.81
N LYS A 291 12.25 15.16 -10.22
CA LYS A 291 11.10 14.65 -10.98
C LYS A 291 9.81 14.65 -10.16
N LEU A 292 9.91 14.33 -8.87
CA LEU A 292 8.77 14.33 -7.95
C LEU A 292 8.23 15.76 -7.83
N ILE A 293 9.13 16.72 -7.62
CA ILE A 293 8.81 18.15 -7.53
C ILE A 293 8.11 18.64 -8.80
N HIS A 294 8.64 18.36 -10.00
CA HIS A 294 8.01 18.79 -11.26
C HIS A 294 6.61 18.21 -11.45
N MET A 295 6.41 16.93 -11.12
CA MET A 295 5.09 16.31 -11.16
C MET A 295 4.14 17.00 -10.18
N LEU A 296 4.58 17.26 -8.94
CA LEU A 296 3.74 17.92 -7.94
C LEU A 296 3.42 19.37 -8.30
N ASP A 297 4.36 20.11 -8.88
CA ASP A 297 4.10 21.47 -9.39
C ASP A 297 2.97 21.44 -10.43
N ALA A 298 2.98 20.47 -11.36
CA ALA A 298 1.93 20.31 -12.36
C ALA A 298 0.58 19.85 -11.76
N VAL A 299 0.60 18.93 -10.80
CA VAL A 299 -0.59 18.47 -10.07
C VAL A 299 -1.22 19.58 -9.24
N ASN A 300 -0.45 20.56 -8.77
CA ASN A 300 -0.95 21.68 -7.98
C ASN A 300 -1.20 22.97 -8.80
N ASP A 301 -0.84 22.99 -10.09
CA ASP A 301 -1.20 24.08 -11.01
C ASP A 301 -2.58 23.82 -11.65
N TYR A 302 -3.60 24.51 -11.14
CA TYR A 302 -4.98 24.43 -11.64
C TYR A 302 -5.19 25.14 -12.99
N SER A 303 -4.19 25.86 -13.51
CA SER A 303 -4.22 26.40 -14.88
C SER A 303 -3.95 25.34 -15.94
N ILE A 304 -3.32 24.22 -15.56
CA ILE A 304 -3.06 23.07 -16.43
C ILE A 304 -4.26 22.10 -16.30
N PRO A 305 -4.98 21.74 -17.37
CA PRO A 305 -6.03 20.74 -17.31
C PRO A 305 -5.50 19.38 -16.81
N ILE A 306 -6.23 18.70 -15.93
CA ILE A 306 -5.78 17.42 -15.34
C ILE A 306 -5.43 16.36 -16.39
N ASN A 307 -6.16 16.30 -17.51
CA ASN A 307 -5.87 15.35 -18.59
C ASN A 307 -4.46 15.55 -19.20
N GLN A 308 -3.94 16.78 -19.22
CA GLN A 308 -2.57 17.04 -19.68
C GLN A 308 -1.54 16.63 -18.63
N VAL A 309 -1.87 16.78 -17.34
CA VAL A 309 -1.00 16.29 -16.24
C VAL A 309 -0.93 14.76 -16.27
N LEU A 310 -2.07 14.09 -16.45
CA LEU A 310 -2.13 12.63 -16.60
C LEU A 310 -1.32 12.16 -17.80
N GLU A 311 -1.55 12.72 -18.99
CA GLU A 311 -0.82 12.37 -20.22
C GLU A 311 0.70 12.54 -20.08
N GLN A 312 1.15 13.57 -19.35
CA GLN A 312 2.57 13.89 -19.22
C GLN A 312 3.29 13.09 -18.13
N TYR A 313 2.63 12.84 -16.99
CA TYR A 313 3.31 12.38 -15.77
C TYR A 313 2.81 11.05 -15.23
N PHE A 314 1.72 10.47 -15.72
CA PHE A 314 1.14 9.25 -15.14
C PHE A 314 0.80 8.21 -16.20
N ASP A 315 0.92 6.95 -15.84
CA ASP A 315 0.31 5.87 -16.62
C ASP A 315 -1.17 5.79 -16.21
N GLU A 316 -2.04 6.44 -17.01
CA GLU A 316 -3.49 6.52 -16.72
C GLU A 316 -4.12 5.11 -16.59
N GLU A 317 -3.64 4.13 -17.36
CA GLU A 317 -4.12 2.75 -17.28
C GLU A 317 -3.82 2.15 -15.89
N ASN A 318 -2.61 2.35 -15.37
CA ASN A 318 -2.21 1.79 -14.08
C ASN A 318 -3.00 2.41 -12.91
N ILE A 319 -3.12 3.74 -12.83
CA ILE A 319 -3.87 4.41 -11.75
C ILE A 319 -5.36 4.05 -11.78
N VAL A 320 -5.95 3.90 -12.97
CA VAL A 320 -7.36 3.54 -13.14
C VAL A 320 -7.62 2.10 -12.63
N TYR A 321 -6.81 1.12 -13.03
CA TYR A 321 -7.00 -0.26 -12.57
C TYR A 321 -6.65 -0.43 -11.09
N TRP A 322 -5.64 0.28 -10.60
CA TRP A 322 -5.32 0.31 -9.18
C TRP A 322 -6.51 0.83 -8.36
N MET A 323 -7.07 1.99 -8.73
CA MET A 323 -8.23 2.57 -8.02
C MET A 323 -9.46 1.66 -8.12
N ALA A 324 -9.73 1.07 -9.29
CA ALA A 324 -10.83 0.14 -9.49
C ALA A 324 -10.73 -1.09 -8.57
N PHE A 325 -9.53 -1.66 -8.46
CA PHE A 325 -9.26 -2.79 -7.57
C PHE A 325 -9.51 -2.42 -6.10
N GLN A 326 -8.98 -1.28 -5.64
CA GLN A 326 -9.19 -0.84 -4.25
C GLN A 326 -10.66 -0.56 -3.93
N ILE A 327 -11.39 0.07 -4.85
CA ILE A 327 -12.83 0.34 -4.70
C ILE A 327 -13.61 -0.97 -4.56
N LEU A 328 -13.45 -1.90 -5.49
CA LEU A 328 -14.22 -3.15 -5.52
C LEU A 328 -13.89 -4.09 -4.37
N THR A 329 -12.70 -3.96 -3.81
CA THR A 329 -12.24 -4.80 -2.69
C THR A 329 -12.51 -4.16 -1.32
N GLY A 330 -13.02 -2.92 -1.31
CA GLY A 330 -13.33 -2.18 -0.09
C GLY A 330 -12.08 -1.85 0.73
N ASN A 331 -10.90 -1.76 0.09
CA ASN A 331 -9.68 -1.38 0.77
C ASN A 331 -9.58 0.15 0.87
N VAL A 332 -10.20 0.69 1.92
CA VAL A 332 -10.44 2.13 2.05
C VAL A 332 -9.23 2.93 2.46
N ASP A 333 -8.20 2.34 3.08
CA ASP A 333 -7.01 3.06 3.59
C ASP A 333 -5.93 3.28 2.51
N THR A 334 -6.36 3.49 1.27
CA THR A 334 -5.49 3.65 0.08
C THR A 334 -5.60 5.05 -0.55
N GLN A 335 -6.44 5.92 -0.02
CA GLN A 335 -6.62 7.30 -0.46
C GLN A 335 -5.40 8.20 -0.22
N SER A 336 -4.60 7.93 0.82
CA SER A 336 -3.43 8.74 1.19
C SER A 336 -2.22 7.92 1.68
N ARG A 337 -2.31 6.57 1.65
CA ARG A 337 -1.27 5.65 2.12
C ARG A 337 -1.41 4.27 1.46
N ASN A 338 -0.65 3.29 1.93
CA ASN A 338 -0.72 1.90 1.48
C ASN A 338 -0.48 1.72 -0.04
N MET A 339 0.45 2.52 -0.57
CA MET A 339 0.92 2.41 -1.95
C MET A 339 2.40 2.81 -2.04
N TYR A 340 3.04 2.44 -3.14
CA TYR A 340 4.31 3.00 -3.57
C TYR A 340 4.11 3.84 -4.83
N LEU A 341 4.89 4.90 -4.90
CA LEU A 341 5.06 5.71 -6.09
C LEU A 341 6.39 5.33 -6.76
N TYR A 342 6.34 4.85 -8.00
CA TYR A 342 7.50 4.43 -8.78
C TYR A 342 7.63 5.22 -10.08
N SER A 343 8.86 5.56 -10.48
CA SER A 343 9.14 6.12 -11.81
C SER A 343 10.55 5.73 -12.30
N PRO A 344 10.70 5.17 -13.52
CA PRO A 344 12.00 4.83 -14.09
C PRO A 344 12.96 6.03 -14.19
N GLN A 345 14.27 5.78 -14.24
CA GLN A 345 15.26 6.87 -14.23
C GLN A 345 15.13 7.84 -15.42
N ASN A 346 14.75 7.34 -16.60
CA ASN A 346 14.71 8.12 -17.85
C ASN A 346 13.29 8.35 -18.41
N SER A 347 12.25 8.11 -17.61
CA SER A 347 10.84 8.34 -17.96
C SER A 347 10.27 9.39 -17.03
N ASP A 348 9.39 10.27 -17.48
CA ASP A 348 8.68 11.20 -16.59
C ASP A 348 7.37 10.60 -16.02
N THR A 349 7.03 9.38 -16.46
CA THR A 349 5.82 8.65 -16.07
C THR A 349 5.96 8.04 -14.68
N TRP A 350 4.92 8.21 -13.88
CA TRP A 350 4.75 7.68 -12.53
C TRP A 350 3.70 6.57 -12.50
N TYR A 351 3.95 5.59 -11.65
CA TYR A 351 3.12 4.40 -11.47
C TYR A 351 2.83 4.16 -9.98
N PHE A 352 1.66 3.60 -9.71
CA PHE A 352 1.19 3.16 -8.42
C PHE A 352 1.41 1.65 -8.28
N ILE A 353 2.06 1.25 -7.19
CA ILE A 353 2.28 -0.15 -6.83
C ILE A 353 1.69 -0.40 -5.45
N ASP A 354 1.01 -1.52 -5.30
CA ASP A 354 0.15 -1.77 -4.17
C ASP A 354 0.89 -2.21 -2.90
N TRP A 355 0.42 -1.78 -1.74
CA TRP A 355 1.01 -2.12 -0.44
C TRP A 355 -0.04 -2.34 0.64
N ASP A 356 0.24 -3.23 1.59
CA ASP A 356 -0.56 -3.43 2.82
C ASP A 356 -2.08 -3.62 2.60
N ASN A 357 -2.46 -4.75 1.99
CA ASN A 357 -3.84 -5.09 1.69
C ASN A 357 -4.53 -5.88 2.81
N ASP A 358 -4.25 -5.60 4.08
CA ASP A 358 -4.94 -6.30 5.18
C ASP A 358 -6.34 -5.72 5.49
N GLY A 359 -6.65 -4.49 5.05
CA GLY A 359 -7.99 -3.88 5.04
C GLY A 359 -8.96 -4.40 3.97
N PHE A 360 -8.56 -5.43 3.22
CA PHE A 360 -9.22 -6.01 2.06
C PHE A 360 -10.45 -6.90 2.43
N PHE A 361 -11.62 -6.63 1.86
CA PHE A 361 -12.88 -7.37 2.12
C PHE A 361 -13.27 -7.50 3.61
N MET A 362 -13.27 -6.38 4.33
CA MET A 362 -13.58 -6.34 5.76
C MET A 362 -15.08 -6.16 6.07
N ARG A 363 -15.95 -5.87 5.10
CA ARG A 363 -17.35 -5.48 5.39
C ARG A 363 -18.13 -6.55 6.12
N SER A 364 -18.00 -7.82 5.70
CA SER A 364 -18.70 -8.94 6.36
C SER A 364 -18.22 -9.11 7.80
N GLU A 365 -16.92 -8.93 8.04
CA GLU A 365 -16.35 -9.03 9.38
C GLU A 365 -16.77 -7.86 10.27
N TYR A 366 -16.74 -6.62 9.76
CA TYR A 366 -17.20 -5.44 10.49
C TYR A 366 -18.68 -5.53 10.82
N GLY A 367 -19.53 -5.93 9.87
CA GLY A 367 -20.95 -6.16 10.12
C GLY A 367 -21.20 -7.21 11.21
N LEU A 368 -20.41 -8.29 11.22
CA LEU A 368 -20.49 -9.33 12.26
C LEU A 368 -20.00 -8.85 13.63
N ARG A 369 -18.98 -7.98 13.66
CA ARG A 369 -18.41 -7.41 14.90
C ARG A 369 -19.19 -6.20 15.42
N GLY A 370 -20.10 -5.63 14.63
CA GLY A 370 -20.77 -4.38 14.94
C GLY A 370 -19.83 -3.16 14.83
N TRP A 371 -18.79 -3.25 14.00
CA TRP A 371 -17.84 -2.17 13.75
C TRP A 371 -18.33 -1.29 12.60
N SER A 372 -18.30 0.04 12.76
CA SER A 372 -18.99 0.97 11.85
C SER A 372 -18.14 1.56 10.72
N ASP A 373 -16.89 1.12 10.56
CA ASP A 373 -15.99 1.61 9.50
C ASP A 373 -16.45 1.19 8.09
N GLN A 374 -15.90 1.84 7.06
CA GLN A 374 -16.30 1.68 5.65
C GLN A 374 -17.73 2.13 5.34
N GLY A 375 -18.31 2.99 6.17
CA GLY A 375 -19.59 3.64 5.94
C GLY A 375 -19.45 5.04 5.30
N SER A 376 -20.58 5.68 5.02
CA SER A 376 -20.65 7.08 4.57
C SER A 376 -19.68 7.43 3.41
N TRP A 377 -18.69 8.30 3.61
CA TRP A 377 -17.69 8.68 2.60
C TRP A 377 -16.54 7.67 2.42
N GLU A 378 -16.40 6.66 3.29
CA GLU A 378 -15.41 5.58 3.15
C GLU A 378 -15.89 4.48 2.19
N CYS A 379 -16.42 4.87 1.04
CA CYS A 379 -16.81 3.95 -0.02
C CYS A 379 -16.80 4.64 -1.39
N GLY A 380 -16.64 3.83 -2.43
CA GLY A 380 -16.65 4.32 -3.81
C GLY A 380 -15.58 5.39 -4.04
N ILE A 381 -15.92 6.38 -4.86
CA ILE A 381 -15.01 7.49 -5.20
C ILE A 381 -14.94 8.56 -4.11
N SER A 382 -15.96 8.67 -3.24
CA SER A 382 -15.98 9.61 -2.11
C SER A 382 -14.75 9.43 -1.21
N ASN A 383 -14.25 8.20 -1.08
CA ASN A 383 -13.07 7.87 -0.28
C ASN A 383 -11.79 8.58 -0.76
N TYR A 384 -11.68 8.85 -2.07
CA TYR A 384 -10.49 9.45 -2.69
C TYR A 384 -10.58 10.97 -2.81
N TRP A 385 -11.71 11.56 -2.42
CA TRP A 385 -12.01 12.96 -2.73
C TRP A 385 -11.14 13.98 -1.96
N GLY A 386 -10.53 13.56 -0.84
CA GLY A 386 -9.62 14.39 -0.05
C GLY A 386 -8.23 14.56 -0.64
N ASN A 387 -7.83 13.68 -1.57
CA ASN A 387 -6.50 13.69 -2.18
C ASN A 387 -6.47 14.58 -3.43
N VAL A 388 -5.49 15.48 -3.56
CA VAL A 388 -5.45 16.49 -4.64
C VAL A 388 -5.41 15.83 -6.01
N LEU A 389 -4.54 14.84 -6.22
CA LEU A 389 -4.42 14.17 -7.50
C LEU A 389 -5.73 13.45 -7.84
N PHE A 390 -6.21 12.59 -6.95
CA PHE A 390 -7.38 11.76 -7.22
C PHE A 390 -8.65 12.61 -7.39
N GLN A 391 -8.84 13.66 -6.59
CA GLN A 391 -9.95 14.60 -6.74
C GLN A 391 -9.92 15.26 -8.13
N ARG A 392 -8.75 15.73 -8.59
CA ARG A 392 -8.63 16.32 -9.92
C ARG A 392 -8.92 15.29 -11.01
N CYS A 393 -8.43 14.05 -10.88
CA CYS A 393 -8.72 12.97 -11.82
C CYS A 393 -10.24 12.71 -11.89
N LEU A 394 -10.90 12.55 -10.76
CA LEU A 394 -12.34 12.26 -10.69
C LEU A 394 -13.21 13.39 -11.26
N LYS A 395 -12.77 14.65 -11.18
CA LYS A 395 -13.43 15.78 -11.86
C LYS A 395 -13.36 15.69 -13.40
N SER A 396 -12.47 14.86 -13.95
CA SER A 396 -12.41 14.61 -15.39
C SER A 396 -13.42 13.54 -15.81
N ASP A 397 -14.32 13.92 -16.72
CA ASP A 397 -15.26 12.99 -17.36
C ASP A 397 -14.55 11.86 -18.13
N SER A 398 -13.39 12.13 -18.75
CA SER A 398 -12.64 11.08 -19.45
C SER A 398 -12.04 10.06 -18.48
N PHE A 399 -11.49 10.52 -17.36
CA PHE A 399 -10.94 9.64 -16.34
C PHE A 399 -12.04 8.76 -15.72
N ARG A 400 -13.20 9.35 -15.38
CA ARG A 400 -14.34 8.58 -14.85
C ARG A 400 -14.83 7.51 -15.82
N LYS A 401 -14.82 7.76 -17.13
CA LYS A 401 -15.18 6.75 -18.15
C LYS A 401 -14.21 5.59 -18.21
N GLU A 402 -12.90 5.85 -18.13
CA GLU A 402 -11.90 4.78 -18.07
C GLU A 402 -11.98 4.02 -16.73
N LEU A 403 -12.26 4.72 -15.62
CA LEU A 403 -12.53 4.11 -14.33
C LEU A 403 -13.76 3.19 -14.37
N ASP A 404 -14.89 3.64 -14.92
CA ASP A 404 -16.10 2.82 -15.09
C ASP A 404 -15.81 1.53 -15.86
N LYS A 405 -15.03 1.65 -16.94
CA LYS A 405 -14.62 0.48 -17.74
C LYS A 405 -13.77 -0.48 -16.92
N ALA A 406 -12.76 0.03 -16.21
CA ALA A 406 -11.91 -0.81 -15.36
C ALA A 406 -12.69 -1.44 -14.20
N ILE A 407 -13.64 -0.72 -13.59
CA ILE A 407 -14.55 -1.26 -12.57
C ILE A 407 -15.34 -2.44 -13.14
N ILE A 408 -15.93 -2.33 -14.34
CA ILE A 408 -16.69 -3.43 -14.95
C ILE A 408 -15.77 -4.63 -15.24
N GLU A 409 -14.61 -4.40 -15.84
CA GLU A 409 -13.65 -5.48 -16.15
C GLU A 409 -13.13 -6.17 -14.88
N MET A 410 -12.82 -5.40 -13.83
CA MET A 410 -12.36 -5.91 -12.54
C MET A 410 -13.46 -6.63 -11.78
N LYS A 411 -14.72 -6.17 -11.85
CA LYS A 411 -15.87 -6.87 -11.27
C LYS A 411 -16.04 -8.26 -11.88
N ASP A 412 -15.89 -8.37 -13.21
CA ASP A 412 -15.93 -9.67 -13.89
C ASP A 412 -14.74 -10.56 -13.50
N TYR A 413 -13.54 -9.97 -13.35
CA TYR A 413 -12.35 -10.69 -12.90
C TYR A 413 -12.51 -11.22 -11.46
N LEU A 414 -13.04 -10.39 -10.55
CA LEU A 414 -13.32 -10.67 -9.14
C LEU A 414 -14.65 -11.40 -8.92
N SER A 415 -15.00 -12.32 -9.83
CA SER A 415 -16.26 -13.06 -9.76
C SER A 415 -16.41 -13.87 -8.47
N GLU A 416 -17.65 -14.08 -8.04
CA GLU A 416 -17.96 -14.89 -6.86
C GLU A 416 -17.33 -16.29 -6.93
N GLU A 417 -17.30 -16.91 -8.12
CA GLU A 417 -16.69 -18.22 -8.35
C GLU A 417 -15.18 -18.20 -8.08
N ARG A 418 -14.48 -17.18 -8.60
CA ARG A 418 -13.03 -17.03 -8.39
C ARG A 418 -12.74 -16.84 -6.90
N LEU A 419 -13.43 -15.88 -6.27
CA LEU A 419 -13.22 -15.55 -4.87
C LEU A 419 -13.53 -16.75 -3.96
N SER A 420 -14.66 -17.41 -4.16
CA SER A 420 -15.05 -18.60 -3.39
C SER A 420 -14.03 -19.74 -3.52
N THR A 421 -13.48 -19.93 -4.72
CA THR A 421 -12.44 -20.95 -4.98
C THR A 421 -11.16 -20.63 -4.22
N MET A 422 -10.68 -19.39 -4.30
CA MET A 422 -9.45 -18.95 -3.60
C MET A 422 -9.62 -19.02 -2.08
N ILE A 423 -10.75 -18.53 -1.56
CA ILE A 423 -11.09 -18.59 -0.13
C ILE A 423 -11.06 -20.03 0.34
N SER A 424 -11.79 -20.94 -0.33
CA SER A 424 -11.82 -22.36 0.04
C SER A 424 -10.41 -22.99 0.08
N GLN A 425 -9.54 -22.62 -0.86
CA GLN A 425 -8.16 -23.08 -0.89
C GLN A 425 -7.36 -22.57 0.31
N TYR A 426 -7.42 -21.27 0.61
CA TYR A 426 -6.70 -20.69 1.75
C TYR A 426 -7.25 -21.13 3.09
N GLU A 427 -8.57 -21.33 3.23
CA GLU A 427 -9.17 -21.89 4.44
C GLU A 427 -8.57 -23.24 4.81
N ASN A 428 -8.33 -24.10 3.82
CA ASN A 428 -7.70 -25.41 4.04
C ASN A 428 -6.26 -25.29 4.57
N VAL A 429 -5.56 -24.21 4.20
CA VAL A 429 -4.20 -23.93 4.67
C VAL A 429 -4.20 -23.30 6.05
N VAL A 430 -5.06 -22.30 6.29
CA VAL A 430 -5.03 -21.44 7.48
C VAL A 430 -5.65 -22.13 8.70
N ARG A 431 -6.82 -22.76 8.55
CA ARG A 431 -7.60 -23.28 9.69
C ARG A 431 -6.83 -24.23 10.61
N PRO A 432 -5.98 -25.17 10.10
CA PRO A 432 -5.17 -26.03 10.95
C PRO A 432 -4.27 -25.28 11.92
N TYR A 433 -3.78 -24.10 11.54
CA TYR A 433 -2.93 -23.26 12.38
C TYR A 433 -3.75 -22.30 13.23
N LEU A 434 -4.68 -21.54 12.62
CA LEU A 434 -5.46 -20.49 13.31
C LEU A 434 -6.26 -21.02 14.50
N TYR A 435 -6.79 -22.25 14.40
CA TYR A 435 -7.58 -22.88 15.46
C TYR A 435 -6.80 -23.92 16.29
N SER A 436 -5.48 -23.84 16.24
CA SER A 436 -4.55 -24.58 17.10
C SER A 436 -3.65 -23.61 17.86
N MET A 437 -3.03 -24.07 18.95
CA MET A 437 -2.00 -23.28 19.62
C MET A 437 -0.79 -23.07 18.67
N PRO A 438 -0.15 -21.89 18.67
CA PRO A 438 -0.42 -20.74 19.55
C PRO A 438 -1.52 -19.78 19.05
N ASP A 439 -1.91 -19.87 17.78
CA ASP A 439 -2.75 -18.84 17.12
C ASP A 439 -4.18 -18.78 17.66
N GLN A 440 -4.70 -19.90 18.14
CA GLN A 440 -6.01 -19.99 18.78
C GLN A 440 -6.18 -18.99 19.93
N MET A 441 -5.09 -18.60 20.62
CA MET A 441 -5.17 -17.63 21.72
C MET A 441 -5.58 -16.23 21.28
N ASN A 442 -5.36 -15.87 20.01
CA ASN A 442 -5.59 -14.53 19.47
C ASN A 442 -6.43 -14.58 18.18
N ALA A 443 -7.21 -15.64 17.98
CA ALA A 443 -8.14 -15.75 16.85
C ALA A 443 -9.28 -14.72 17.02
N PRO A 444 -9.47 -13.75 16.09
CA PRO A 444 -10.50 -12.73 16.24
C PRO A 444 -11.92 -13.28 16.11
N LEU A 445 -12.06 -14.40 15.39
CA LEU A 445 -13.33 -15.03 15.06
C LEU A 445 -13.38 -16.46 15.58
N THR A 446 -14.51 -16.84 16.15
CA THR A 446 -14.84 -18.27 16.33
C THR A 446 -14.97 -18.96 14.97
N GLN A 447 -14.84 -20.30 14.93
CA GLN A 447 -14.96 -21.05 13.67
C GLN A 447 -16.28 -20.76 12.93
N SER A 448 -17.40 -20.63 13.64
CA SER A 448 -18.69 -20.32 13.02
C SER A 448 -18.77 -18.89 12.47
N GLN A 449 -18.15 -17.93 13.14
CA GLN A 449 -18.07 -16.56 12.65
C GLN A 449 -17.14 -16.48 11.43
N TYR A 450 -16.04 -17.23 11.46
CA TYR A 450 -15.14 -17.35 10.32
C TYR A 450 -15.86 -17.91 9.10
N ASP A 451 -16.63 -19.01 9.25
CA ASP A 451 -17.43 -19.58 8.15
C ASP A 451 -18.43 -18.55 7.58
N THR A 452 -19.01 -17.72 8.46
CA THR A 452 -19.96 -16.66 8.06
C THR A 452 -19.25 -15.58 7.25
N VAL A 453 -18.07 -15.12 7.71
CA VAL A 453 -17.29 -14.10 7.01
C VAL A 453 -16.77 -14.63 5.68
N ALA A 454 -16.21 -15.83 5.65
CA ALA A 454 -15.69 -16.47 4.44
C ALA A 454 -16.77 -16.59 3.35
N ALA A 455 -18.00 -16.95 3.74
CA ALA A 455 -19.14 -17.03 2.82
C ALA A 455 -19.65 -15.66 2.34
N GLY A 456 -19.45 -14.59 3.11
CA GLY A 456 -19.90 -13.24 2.76
C GLY A 456 -18.95 -12.47 1.84
N ILE A 457 -17.64 -12.75 1.90
CA ILE A 457 -16.61 -12.03 1.11
C ILE A 457 -16.96 -11.94 -0.39
N PRO A 458 -17.37 -13.00 -1.09
CA PRO A 458 -17.68 -12.92 -2.52
C PRO A 458 -18.74 -11.87 -2.88
N GLU A 459 -19.74 -11.67 -2.02
CA GLU A 459 -20.83 -10.71 -2.23
C GLU A 459 -20.39 -9.25 -2.00
N GLU A 460 -19.25 -9.02 -1.32
CA GLU A 460 -18.74 -7.69 -1.05
C GLU A 460 -18.37 -6.93 -2.33
N VAL A 461 -17.95 -7.62 -3.40
CA VAL A 461 -17.63 -6.99 -4.70
C VAL A 461 -18.86 -6.31 -5.29
N GLU A 462 -20.00 -7.00 -5.31
CA GLU A 462 -21.25 -6.42 -5.80
C GLU A 462 -21.68 -5.24 -4.91
N LYS A 463 -21.57 -5.40 -3.58
CA LYS A 463 -21.90 -4.32 -2.64
C LYS A 463 -21.01 -3.09 -2.85
N ASN A 464 -19.72 -3.27 -3.06
CA ASN A 464 -18.78 -2.19 -3.33
C ASN A 464 -19.04 -1.53 -4.68
N TYR A 465 -19.42 -2.30 -5.69
CA TYR A 465 -19.85 -1.78 -6.99
C TYR A 465 -21.11 -0.92 -6.87
N GLU A 466 -22.12 -1.36 -6.13
CA GLU A 466 -23.31 -0.53 -5.84
C GLU A 466 -22.93 0.78 -5.14
N LEU A 467 -22.06 0.72 -4.14
CA LEU A 467 -21.60 1.90 -3.40
C LEU A 467 -20.78 2.85 -4.29
N TYR A 468 -19.99 2.31 -5.23
CA TYR A 468 -19.32 3.08 -6.26
C TYR A 468 -20.33 3.86 -7.12
N LEU A 469 -21.34 3.19 -7.66
CA LEU A 469 -22.39 3.84 -8.45
C LEU A 469 -23.14 4.90 -7.62
N GLU A 470 -23.49 4.59 -6.37
CA GLU A 470 -24.12 5.56 -5.48
C GLU A 470 -23.24 6.78 -5.20
N SER A 471 -21.92 6.60 -5.10
CA SER A 471 -20.98 7.70 -4.82
C SER A 471 -20.80 8.68 -5.98
N LEU A 472 -21.12 8.27 -7.21
CA LEU A 472 -21.12 9.15 -8.39
C LEU A 472 -22.31 10.11 -8.40
N GLU A 473 -23.42 9.71 -7.78
CA GLU A 473 -24.69 10.43 -7.76
C GLU A 473 -24.84 11.30 -6.49
N LYS A 474 -23.94 11.17 -5.51
CA LYS A 474 -23.98 11.94 -4.27
C LYS A 474 -23.13 13.20 -4.40
N PRO A 475 -23.45 14.27 -3.65
CA PRO A 475 -22.49 15.32 -3.40
C PRO A 475 -21.21 14.71 -2.83
N GLN A 476 -20.05 15.29 -3.12
CA GLN A 476 -18.77 14.78 -2.64
C GLN A 476 -18.44 15.31 -1.23
N PRO A 477 -17.76 14.52 -0.39
CA PRO A 477 -17.46 14.92 0.98
C PRO A 477 -16.58 16.18 1.05
N PHE A 478 -16.65 16.83 2.20
CA PHE A 478 -16.05 18.14 2.47
C PHE A 478 -15.69 18.22 3.97
N TYR A 479 -14.85 19.16 4.39
CA TYR A 479 -14.49 19.30 5.80
C TYR A 479 -15.34 20.36 6.50
N ILE A 480 -15.68 20.10 7.76
CA ILE A 480 -16.24 21.08 8.67
C ILE A 480 -15.07 21.93 9.21
N GLY A 481 -15.18 23.25 9.10
CA GLY A 481 -14.18 24.16 9.66
C GLY A 481 -14.22 24.17 11.18
N THR A 482 -13.13 24.60 11.81
CA THR A 482 -13.07 24.77 13.27
C THR A 482 -14.12 25.79 13.71
N PRO A 483 -15.08 25.42 14.60
CA PRO A 483 -16.04 26.36 15.15
C PRO A 483 -15.35 27.55 15.81
N ALA A 484 -15.90 28.75 15.67
CA ALA A 484 -15.29 29.96 16.22
C ALA A 484 -16.33 30.88 16.84
N ILE A 485 -15.99 31.52 17.96
CA ILE A 485 -16.85 32.55 18.57
C ILE A 485 -16.42 33.91 18.01
N GLN A 486 -17.34 34.58 17.31
CA GLN A 486 -17.14 35.89 16.72
C GLN A 486 -18.38 36.75 17.00
N ASP A 487 -18.19 38.01 17.40
CA ASP A 487 -19.28 38.95 17.70
C ASP A 487 -20.36 38.38 18.66
N ASN A 488 -19.92 37.60 19.66
CA ASN A 488 -20.79 36.95 20.66
C ASN A 488 -21.79 35.93 20.05
N ALA A 489 -21.46 35.37 18.89
CA ALA A 489 -22.15 34.27 18.24
C ALA A 489 -21.17 33.11 17.97
N LEU A 490 -21.68 31.88 17.99
CA LEU A 490 -20.94 30.71 17.54
C LEU A 490 -21.09 30.60 16.03
N ASN A 491 -19.98 30.72 15.31
CA ASN A 491 -19.90 30.56 13.88
C ASN A 491 -19.54 29.12 13.53
N LEU A 492 -20.31 28.52 12.63
CA LEU A 492 -20.10 27.18 12.08
C LEU A 492 -19.95 27.34 10.57
N ASN A 493 -18.79 26.94 10.03
CA ASN A 493 -18.50 27.00 8.59
C ASN A 493 -17.94 25.65 8.11
N TRP A 494 -17.93 25.44 6.80
CA TRP A 494 -17.43 24.22 6.16
C TRP A 494 -16.98 24.49 4.73
N ASP A 495 -16.31 23.52 4.11
CA ASP A 495 -15.93 23.58 2.71
C ASP A 495 -17.14 23.36 1.79
N VAL A 496 -17.09 23.90 0.57
CA VAL A 496 -18.14 23.67 -0.43
C VAL A 496 -18.06 22.24 -0.97
N SER A 497 -19.16 21.51 -0.89
CA SER A 497 -19.35 20.20 -1.53
C SER A 497 -19.39 20.33 -3.06
N TYR A 498 -19.02 19.26 -3.76
CA TYR A 498 -19.03 19.20 -5.22
C TYR A 498 -20.07 18.20 -5.71
N ASP A 499 -20.67 18.46 -6.88
CA ASP A 499 -21.60 17.55 -7.54
C ASP A 499 -21.15 17.35 -9.00
N PHE A 500 -21.14 16.10 -9.48
CA PHE A 500 -20.62 15.79 -10.82
C PHE A 500 -21.54 16.25 -11.96
N ASP A 501 -22.84 16.37 -11.69
CA ASP A 501 -23.85 16.83 -12.64
C ASP A 501 -24.15 18.33 -12.48
N ALA A 502 -23.39 19.00 -11.61
CA ALA A 502 -23.51 20.40 -11.26
C ALA A 502 -24.91 20.76 -10.74
N GLU A 503 -25.51 19.85 -9.97
CA GLU A 503 -26.76 20.12 -9.25
C GLU A 503 -26.59 21.20 -8.17
N ASP A 504 -27.69 21.89 -7.83
CA ASP A 504 -27.69 22.80 -6.69
C ASP A 504 -27.57 21.99 -5.39
N ILE A 505 -26.63 22.36 -4.53
CA ILE A 505 -26.38 21.73 -3.24
C ILE A 505 -26.88 22.64 -2.11
N THR A 506 -27.59 22.03 -1.15
CA THR A 506 -27.94 22.66 0.13
C THR A 506 -27.44 21.84 1.31
N TYR A 507 -27.33 22.47 2.48
CA TYR A 507 -26.79 21.84 3.68
C TYR A 507 -27.81 21.78 4.80
N THR A 508 -27.74 20.71 5.58
CA THR A 508 -28.34 20.60 6.91
C THR A 508 -27.24 20.67 7.95
N VAL A 509 -27.36 21.61 8.89
CA VAL A 509 -26.43 21.83 10.00
C VAL A 509 -27.13 21.51 11.31
N GLU A 510 -26.50 20.70 12.14
CA GLU A 510 -26.98 20.33 13.47
C GLU A 510 -25.89 20.55 14.51
N LEU A 511 -26.25 21.10 15.66
CA LEU A 511 -25.40 21.21 16.85
C LEU A 511 -26.08 20.47 18.00
N ALA A 512 -25.37 19.54 18.62
CA ALA A 512 -25.89 18.68 19.70
C ALA A 512 -24.94 18.62 20.90
N THR A 513 -25.47 18.21 22.06
CA THR A 513 -24.69 17.95 23.28
C THR A 513 -24.23 16.49 23.40
N ASP A 514 -24.55 15.64 22.42
CA ASP A 514 -24.15 14.24 22.36
C ASP A 514 -23.87 13.82 20.90
N TYR A 515 -22.95 12.89 20.72
CA TYR A 515 -22.51 12.41 19.40
C TYR A 515 -23.58 11.60 18.66
N GLN A 516 -24.63 11.13 19.36
CA GLN A 516 -25.76 10.42 18.75
C GLN A 516 -26.82 11.38 18.20
N PHE A 517 -26.64 12.70 18.42
CA PHE A 517 -27.59 13.74 18.05
C PHE A 517 -29.00 13.50 18.63
N GLN A 518 -29.10 12.95 19.84
CA GLN A 518 -30.37 12.81 20.56
C GLN A 518 -30.84 14.14 21.16
N ASN A 519 -29.90 15.00 21.55
CA ASN A 519 -30.16 16.32 22.14
C ASN A 519 -29.61 17.43 21.24
N VAL A 520 -30.32 17.67 20.13
CA VAL A 520 -30.00 18.77 19.19
C VAL A 520 -30.46 20.10 19.80
N ILE A 521 -29.52 21.04 19.94
CA ILE A 521 -29.75 22.39 20.50
C ILE A 521 -29.86 23.46 19.41
N PHE A 522 -29.41 23.17 18.20
CA PHE A 522 -29.60 24.02 17.03
C PHE A 522 -29.66 23.15 15.76
N ARG A 523 -30.57 23.50 14.85
CA ARG A 523 -30.72 22.87 13.54
C ARG A 523 -31.14 23.90 12.50
N GLN A 524 -30.49 23.87 11.35
CA GLN A 524 -30.88 24.67 10.18
C GLN A 524 -30.77 23.82 8.91
N GLU A 525 -31.77 23.93 8.04
CA GLU A 525 -31.89 23.15 6.80
C GLU A 525 -31.97 24.08 5.59
N GLY A 526 -31.67 23.54 4.41
CA GLY A 526 -31.74 24.29 3.15
C GLY A 526 -30.73 25.43 3.08
N VAL A 527 -29.62 25.32 3.80
CA VAL A 527 -28.57 26.34 3.83
C VAL A 527 -27.82 26.29 2.51
N ALA A 528 -27.71 27.41 1.79
CA ALA A 528 -27.00 27.47 0.51
C ALA A 528 -25.55 27.98 0.62
N VAL A 529 -25.28 28.80 1.64
CA VAL A 529 -23.96 29.37 1.92
C VAL A 529 -23.29 28.51 2.99
N PRO A 530 -21.99 28.16 2.89
CA PRO A 530 -21.35 27.21 3.80
C PRO A 530 -20.99 27.83 5.17
N GLU A 531 -21.94 28.54 5.77
CA GLU A 531 -21.80 29.23 7.05
C GLU A 531 -23.17 29.43 7.70
N VAL A 532 -23.24 29.19 9.02
CA VAL A 532 -24.37 29.57 9.88
C VAL A 532 -23.88 30.11 11.21
N GLN A 533 -24.69 30.98 11.82
CA GLN A 533 -24.45 31.49 13.16
C GLN A 533 -25.56 31.05 14.11
N THR A 534 -25.16 30.75 15.34
CA THR A 534 -26.08 30.43 16.44
C THR A 534 -25.63 31.10 17.74
N SER A 535 -26.47 31.05 18.77
CA SER A 535 -26.09 31.51 20.11
C SER A 535 -24.95 30.66 20.67
N VAL A 536 -23.98 31.29 21.33
CA VAL A 536 -22.92 30.56 22.05
C VAL A 536 -23.54 29.74 23.18
N PRO A 537 -23.38 28.40 23.18
CA PRO A 537 -23.93 27.58 24.24
C PRO A 537 -23.09 27.74 25.53
N ALA A 538 -23.55 27.13 26.63
CA ALA A 538 -22.78 27.12 27.87
C ALA A 538 -21.45 26.37 27.70
N ALA A 539 -20.56 26.46 28.69
CA ALA A 539 -19.35 25.66 28.69
C ALA A 539 -19.69 24.15 28.74
N GLY A 540 -19.04 23.36 27.90
CA GLY A 540 -19.35 21.93 27.74
C GLY A 540 -18.80 21.33 26.44
N GLN A 541 -19.07 20.05 26.24
CA GLN A 541 -18.75 19.32 25.01
C GLN A 541 -19.92 19.41 24.03
N TYR A 542 -19.61 19.59 22.76
CA TYR A 542 -20.57 19.75 21.68
C TYR A 542 -20.13 19.02 20.42
N PHE A 543 -21.11 18.68 19.58
CA PHE A 543 -20.92 18.01 18.31
C PHE A 543 -21.64 18.79 17.22
N VAL A 544 -20.91 19.16 16.17
CA VAL A 544 -21.49 19.75 14.96
C VAL A 544 -21.52 18.68 13.87
N ARG A 545 -22.65 18.57 13.16
CA ARG A 545 -22.80 17.74 11.96
C ARG A 545 -23.28 18.57 10.79
N VAL A 546 -22.64 18.38 9.65
CA VAL A 546 -23.04 19.01 8.39
C VAL A 546 -23.23 17.94 7.32
N ARG A 547 -24.36 17.99 6.63
CA ARG A 547 -24.69 17.07 5.52
C ARG A 547 -25.09 17.87 4.29
N ALA A 548 -24.45 17.57 3.16
CA ALA A 548 -24.82 18.10 1.85
C ALA A 548 -25.97 17.28 1.25
N THR A 549 -26.85 17.96 0.52
CA THR A 549 -27.97 17.38 -0.23
C THR A 549 -28.05 18.05 -1.60
N ASP A 550 -28.00 17.27 -2.68
CA ASP A 550 -28.24 17.76 -4.04
C ASP A 550 -29.74 17.92 -4.35
N SER A 551 -30.05 18.40 -5.55
CA SER A 551 -31.43 18.62 -6.00
C SER A 551 -32.19 17.31 -6.30
N SER A 552 -31.47 16.25 -6.62
CA SER A 552 -31.94 14.86 -6.74
C SER A 552 -32.26 14.20 -5.39
N GLY A 553 -31.91 14.85 -4.27
CA GLY A 553 -32.18 14.41 -2.91
C GLY A 553 -31.20 13.37 -2.37
N LYS A 554 -30.04 13.16 -3.01
CA LYS A 554 -28.96 12.34 -2.44
C LYS A 554 -28.19 13.16 -1.43
N THR A 555 -27.58 12.46 -0.47
CA THR A 555 -26.92 13.11 0.65
C THR A 555 -25.53 12.57 0.90
N GLN A 556 -24.64 13.43 1.36
CA GLN A 556 -23.28 13.09 1.75
C GLN A 556 -22.91 13.78 3.06
N ASP A 557 -22.35 12.99 3.99
CA ASP A 557 -21.76 13.53 5.22
C ASP A 557 -20.38 14.13 4.93
N ALA A 558 -19.99 15.12 5.74
CA ALA A 558 -18.63 15.65 5.79
C ALA A 558 -17.60 14.56 6.15
N PHE A 559 -16.33 14.79 5.79
CA PHE A 559 -15.19 13.91 6.09
C PHE A 559 -14.95 13.74 7.61
N ASP A 560 -15.36 14.70 8.42
CA ASP A 560 -15.18 14.63 9.87
C ASP A 560 -15.89 13.43 10.49
N TYR A 561 -15.29 12.86 11.53
CA TYR A 561 -15.89 11.74 12.26
C TYR A 561 -15.55 11.81 13.76
N TYR A 562 -16.36 11.11 14.55
CA TYR A 562 -16.12 10.85 15.96
C TYR A 562 -15.91 9.35 16.19
N ALA A 563 -14.74 8.96 16.69
CA ALA A 563 -14.37 7.58 16.95
C ALA A 563 -14.90 7.12 18.32
N THR A 564 -15.35 5.87 18.37
CA THR A 564 -15.78 5.18 19.58
C THR A 564 -15.20 3.77 19.60
N ASP A 565 -15.41 3.02 20.68
CA ASP A 565 -15.02 1.61 20.77
C ASP A 565 -15.67 0.71 19.70
N ASN A 566 -16.69 1.19 18.97
CA ASN A 566 -17.37 0.46 17.89
C ASN A 566 -17.06 1.02 16.50
N GLY A 567 -16.03 1.86 16.35
CA GLY A 567 -15.65 2.48 15.08
C GLY A 567 -16.13 3.93 14.92
N LYS A 568 -16.16 4.39 13.67
CA LYS A 568 -16.42 5.79 13.29
C LYS A 568 -17.91 6.17 13.29
N ASN A 569 -18.20 7.38 13.78
CA ASN A 569 -19.47 8.08 13.61
C ASN A 569 -19.24 9.26 12.66
N TYR A 570 -19.75 9.16 11.43
CA TYR A 570 -19.40 10.07 10.33
C TYR A 570 -20.15 11.41 10.34
N GLY A 571 -19.58 12.37 9.62
CA GLY A 571 -20.17 13.68 9.34
C GLY A 571 -20.09 14.68 10.47
N MET A 572 -19.31 14.42 11.52
CA MET A 572 -19.34 15.21 12.74
C MET A 572 -17.98 15.55 13.29
N LYS A 573 -17.88 16.76 13.86
CA LYS A 573 -16.72 17.25 14.58
C LYS A 573 -17.07 17.49 16.05
N CYS A 574 -16.21 17.05 16.96
CA CYS A 574 -16.33 17.28 18.39
C CYS A 574 -15.50 18.50 18.81
N PHE A 575 -16.08 19.36 19.64
CA PHE A 575 -15.40 20.52 20.20
C PHE A 575 -15.94 20.87 21.59
N TYR A 576 -15.18 21.67 22.32
CA TYR A 576 -15.50 22.14 23.65
C TYR A 576 -15.64 23.65 23.67
N VAL A 577 -16.67 24.13 24.36
CA VAL A 577 -16.75 25.53 24.80
C VAL A 577 -16.21 25.59 26.22
N THR A 578 -15.14 26.33 26.40
CA THR A 578 -14.49 26.52 27.71
C THR A 578 -15.26 27.55 28.57
N ALA A 579 -14.96 27.58 29.87
CA ALA A 579 -15.59 28.53 30.80
C ALA A 579 -15.32 30.01 30.44
N ASP A 580 -14.21 30.28 29.77
CA ASP A 580 -13.81 31.59 29.25
C ASP A 580 -14.24 31.81 27.78
N GLN A 581 -15.16 30.99 27.25
CA GLN A 581 -15.73 31.11 25.90
C GLN A 581 -14.69 31.02 24.78
N ARG A 582 -13.68 30.18 24.93
CA ARG A 582 -12.83 29.70 23.82
C ARG A 582 -13.30 28.35 23.30
N ILE A 583 -13.01 28.09 22.03
CA ILE A 583 -13.21 26.79 21.39
C ILE A 583 -11.92 25.98 21.48
N GLU A 584 -12.05 24.72 21.89
CA GLU A 584 -10.98 23.71 21.85
C GLU A 584 -11.50 22.49 21.09
N GLU A 585 -10.75 21.97 20.11
CA GLU A 585 -11.16 20.81 19.31
C GLU A 585 -10.72 19.50 19.98
N ASP A 586 -11.54 18.46 19.80
CA ASP A 586 -11.11 17.09 20.05
C ASP A 586 -10.30 16.60 18.84
N ILE A 587 -8.98 16.51 19.00
CA ILE A 587 -8.06 16.12 17.92
C ILE A 587 -7.52 14.73 18.26
N TYR A 588 -7.76 13.77 17.37
CA TYR A 588 -7.15 12.44 17.48
C TYR A 588 -5.64 12.54 17.27
N GLU A 589 -4.87 11.79 18.06
CA GLU A 589 -3.46 11.58 17.76
C GLU A 589 -3.32 10.99 16.35
N LYS A 590 -2.35 11.48 15.58
CA LYS A 590 -2.07 10.95 14.25
C LYS A 590 -1.51 9.54 14.41
N ASN A 591 -2.27 8.53 13.98
CA ASN A 591 -1.83 7.13 13.95
C ASN A 591 -0.97 6.80 12.73
#